data_AF-A0A2H0KSQ1-F1
#
_entry.id   AF-A0A2H0KSQ1-F1
#
_cell.length_a   1.000
_cell.length_b   1.000
_cell.length_c   1.000
_cell.angle_alpha   90.00
_cell.angle_beta   90.00
_cell.angle_gamma   90.00
#
_symmetry.space_group_name_H-M   'P 1'
#
loop_
_entity.id
_entity.type
_entity.pdbx_description
1 polymer ?
#
loop_
_entity_poly.entity_id
_entity_poly.type
_entity_poly.pdbx_seq_one_letter_code
_entity_poly.pdbx_strand_id
1 'polypeptide(L)'
;MNRKILIAIGIIFAIIAIVVILRSPEDSWICQNGQWVKHGNPSSPMPTSGCGTSQSTQEPDIIVTSPQSNQIITSPLSIEGKAKGSWYFEAVAPVRLLDDKGNVLASGQIQTQGDWMTSDYVPFKAELTFSYNATTSGTLLFHNDNPSGLPENDKEFNVSVQLVPIQTLNVNAYFNNNNLDPQISCNKVFPVQRQIAKTQTVAMAAVSELLKGPSDAEKSQGYYTNINPGVKIQKMTIENGVAKADFDETLETAVGGSCRVSAIRVQITETLKQFPTVQSVIISINGRTEDILQP
;
A
#
# COMPACT_ATOMS: atom_id res chain seq x y z
N MET A 1 59.80 47.46 30.30
CA MET A 1 59.48 47.81 28.89
C MET A 1 58.78 49.16 28.90
N ASN A 2 59.24 50.11 28.07
CA ASN A 2 58.84 51.52 28.16
C ASN A 2 57.35 51.68 27.79
N ARG A 3 56.54 52.39 28.61
CA ARG A 3 55.08 52.56 28.39
C ARG A 3 54.74 53.12 27.01
N LYS A 4 55.65 53.94 26.44
CA LYS A 4 55.55 54.46 25.07
C LYS A 4 55.67 53.37 23.99
N ILE A 5 56.44 52.31 24.24
CA ILE A 5 56.63 51.19 23.30
C ILE A 5 55.39 50.29 23.27
N LEU A 6 54.76 50.03 24.42
CA LEU A 6 53.52 49.24 24.47
C LEU A 6 52.35 49.94 23.76
N ILE A 7 52.22 51.26 23.91
CA ILE A 7 51.17 52.04 23.22
C ILE A 7 51.42 52.03 21.70
N ALA A 8 52.68 52.18 21.26
CA ALA A 8 53.02 52.14 19.84
C ALA A 8 52.70 50.78 19.20
N ILE A 9 53.02 49.67 19.88
CA ILE A 9 52.71 48.31 19.40
C ILE A 9 51.20 48.09 19.32
N GLY A 10 50.43 48.55 20.31
CA GLY A 10 48.97 48.45 20.31
C GLY A 10 48.33 49.22 19.14
N ILE A 11 48.82 50.42 18.83
CA ILE A 11 48.35 51.21 17.69
C ILE A 11 48.68 50.52 16.36
N ILE A 12 49.88 49.96 16.23
CA ILE A 12 50.30 49.24 15.01
C ILE A 12 49.41 48.00 14.79
N PHE A 13 49.12 47.23 15.84
CA PHE A 13 48.22 46.08 15.73
C PHE A 13 46.79 46.47 15.38
N ALA A 14 46.28 47.57 15.94
CA ALA A 14 44.96 48.08 15.59
C ALA A 14 44.88 48.53 14.11
N ILE A 15 45.93 49.20 13.61
CA ILE A 15 46.02 49.61 12.20
C ILE A 15 46.10 48.38 11.29
N ILE A 16 46.91 47.37 11.63
CA ILE A 16 47.00 46.13 10.85
C ILE A 16 45.67 45.39 10.84
N ALA A 17 44.96 45.29 11.98
CA ALA A 17 43.65 44.67 12.04
C ALA A 17 42.61 45.41 11.19
N ILE A 18 42.60 46.75 11.22
CA ILE A 18 41.72 47.58 10.37
C ILE A 18 42.05 47.38 8.89
N VAL A 19 43.34 47.33 8.51
CA VAL A 19 43.77 47.09 7.14
C VAL A 19 43.42 45.68 6.66
N VAL A 20 43.47 44.67 7.53
CA VAL A 20 43.05 43.29 7.19
C VAL A 20 41.53 43.19 7.05
N ILE A 21 40.75 43.90 7.88
CA ILE A 21 39.28 43.94 7.77
C ILE A 21 38.83 44.71 6.51
N LEU A 22 39.60 45.69 6.04
CA LEU A 22 39.31 46.46 4.82
C LEU A 22 39.84 45.82 3.52
N ARG A 23 40.67 44.78 3.59
CA ARG A 23 41.13 44.01 2.42
C ARG A 23 40.11 42.95 2.05
N SER A 24 38.99 43.39 1.48
CA SER A 24 38.25 42.53 0.56
C SER A 24 39.17 42.15 -0.61
N PRO A 25 39.03 40.97 -1.23
CA PRO A 25 39.80 40.65 -2.43
C PRO A 25 39.49 41.70 -3.51
N GLU A 26 40.42 42.63 -3.73
CA GLU A 26 40.22 43.82 -4.54
C GLU A 26 39.90 43.46 -6.02
N ASP A 27 40.42 42.32 -6.50
CA ASP A 27 40.33 41.86 -7.88
C ASP A 27 39.59 40.50 -8.00
N SER A 28 38.27 40.49 -7.80
CA SER A 28 37.44 39.29 -7.88
C SER A 28 36.07 39.55 -8.53
N TRP A 29 35.43 38.49 -9.03
CA TRP A 29 34.00 38.54 -9.35
C TRP A 29 33.20 38.49 -8.05
N ILE A 30 32.28 39.43 -7.86
CA ILE A 30 31.41 39.50 -6.68
C ILE A 30 29.97 39.31 -7.14
N CYS A 31 29.20 38.49 -6.42
CA CYS A 31 27.78 38.35 -6.72
C CYS A 31 26.99 39.51 -6.08
N GLN A 32 26.33 40.33 -6.91
CA GLN A 32 25.39 41.36 -6.45
C GLN A 32 24.09 41.22 -7.25
N ASN A 33 22.95 41.15 -6.54
CA ASN A 33 21.61 41.04 -7.15
C ASN A 33 21.45 39.91 -8.19
N GLY A 34 22.09 38.76 -7.94
CA GLY A 34 22.01 37.60 -8.83
C GLY A 34 22.86 37.70 -10.10
N GLN A 35 23.73 38.71 -10.19
CA GLN A 35 24.63 38.92 -11.31
C GLN A 35 26.07 39.01 -10.82
N TRP A 36 27.00 38.43 -11.60
CA TRP A 36 28.42 38.61 -11.36
C TRP A 36 28.81 40.03 -11.76
N VAL A 37 29.17 40.83 -10.77
CA VAL A 37 29.69 42.18 -10.95
C VAL A 37 31.21 42.10 -10.88
N LYS A 38 31.87 42.71 -11.86
CA LYS A 38 33.33 42.82 -11.89
C LYS A 38 33.79 43.79 -10.79
N HIS A 39 34.60 43.31 -9.84
CA HIS A 39 35.24 44.15 -8.83
C HIS A 39 36.76 44.12 -9.06
N GLY A 40 37.36 45.30 -9.27
CA GLY A 40 38.76 45.42 -9.68
C GLY A 40 39.01 44.86 -11.09
N ASN A 41 40.11 44.13 -11.28
CA ASN A 41 40.50 43.54 -12.55
C ASN A 41 40.80 42.03 -12.43
N PRO A 42 39.77 41.18 -12.23
CA PRO A 42 39.95 39.73 -12.06
C PRO A 42 40.64 39.10 -13.27
N SER A 43 41.68 38.31 -13.01
CA SER A 43 42.42 37.52 -14.01
C SER A 43 41.65 36.27 -14.46
N SER A 44 40.71 35.81 -13.65
CA SER A 44 39.87 34.65 -13.96
C SER A 44 38.67 35.04 -14.82
N PRO A 45 38.25 34.19 -15.79
CA PRO A 45 37.03 34.44 -16.56
C PRO A 45 35.82 34.53 -15.63
N MET A 46 34.80 35.29 -16.03
CA MET A 46 33.54 35.37 -15.30
C MET A 46 32.98 33.95 -15.08
N PRO A 47 32.56 33.59 -13.86
CA PRO A 47 31.96 32.29 -13.63
C PRO A 47 30.71 32.13 -14.52
N THR A 48 30.60 30.98 -15.19
CA THR A 48 29.49 30.67 -16.10
C THR A 48 28.26 30.12 -15.38
N SER A 49 28.41 29.71 -14.11
CA SER A 49 27.29 29.38 -13.23
C SER A 49 26.61 30.65 -12.72
N GLY A 50 25.28 30.73 -12.81
CA GLY A 50 24.49 31.80 -12.21
C GLY A 50 24.83 31.98 -10.72
N CYS A 51 24.86 33.22 -10.26
CA CYS A 51 25.16 33.55 -8.86
C CYS A 51 23.89 34.08 -8.18
N GLY A 52 23.81 34.00 -6.85
CA GLY A 52 22.72 34.62 -6.09
C GLY A 52 21.42 33.82 -6.03
N THR A 53 21.38 32.59 -6.54
CA THR A 53 20.39 31.60 -6.13
C THR A 53 21.05 30.65 -5.12
N SER A 54 21.18 31.10 -3.88
CA SER A 54 20.94 30.14 -2.81
C SER A 54 19.47 29.79 -2.96
N GLN A 55 19.15 28.72 -3.69
CA GLN A 55 17.88 28.06 -3.44
C GLN A 55 17.93 27.75 -1.96
N SER A 56 17.17 28.52 -1.18
CA SER A 56 16.77 28.08 0.13
C SER A 56 16.14 26.72 -0.11
N THR A 57 16.89 25.65 0.14
CA THR A 57 16.34 24.31 0.28
C THR A 57 15.52 24.36 1.56
N GLN A 58 14.37 25.02 1.51
CA GLN A 58 13.37 24.88 2.55
C GLN A 58 13.04 23.41 2.59
N GLU A 59 13.34 22.78 3.72
CA GLU A 59 13.07 21.38 3.92
C GLU A 59 11.56 21.15 3.76
N PRO A 60 11.14 20.21 2.89
CA PRO A 60 9.73 20.04 2.55
C PRO A 60 8.91 19.77 3.80
N ASP A 61 7.72 20.38 3.90
CA ASP A 61 6.87 20.21 5.08
C ASP A 61 6.34 18.77 5.24
N ILE A 62 6.40 17.95 4.18
CA ILE A 62 6.01 16.54 4.16
C ILE A 62 7.05 15.71 3.41
N ILE A 63 7.33 14.52 3.92
CA ILE A 63 8.22 13.52 3.32
C ILE A 63 7.50 12.17 3.34
N VAL A 64 7.28 11.59 2.16
CA VAL A 64 6.67 10.26 2.01
C VAL A 64 7.79 9.23 1.84
N THR A 65 7.82 8.23 2.70
CA THR A 65 8.80 7.12 2.65
C THR A 65 8.25 5.89 1.93
N SER A 66 6.92 5.70 1.94
CA SER A 66 6.23 4.67 1.16
C SER A 66 4.89 5.19 0.67
N PRO A 67 4.54 5.03 -0.63
CA PRO A 67 5.36 4.46 -1.70
C PRO A 67 6.49 5.41 -2.14
N GLN A 68 7.54 4.86 -2.76
CA GLN A 68 8.56 5.63 -3.46
C GLN A 68 8.02 6.15 -4.80
N SER A 69 8.61 7.23 -5.33
CA SER A 69 8.21 7.79 -6.63
C SER A 69 8.33 6.74 -7.74
N ASN A 70 7.29 6.63 -8.56
CA ASN A 70 7.07 5.66 -9.64
C ASN A 70 7.05 4.19 -9.21
N GLN A 71 6.93 3.91 -7.90
CA GLN A 71 6.79 2.53 -7.42
C GLN A 71 5.51 1.89 -7.99
N ILE A 72 5.61 0.61 -8.37
CA ILE A 72 4.43 -0.21 -8.68
C ILE A 72 3.69 -0.49 -7.38
N ILE A 73 2.44 -0.05 -7.30
CA ILE A 73 1.58 -0.23 -6.13
C ILE A 73 0.47 -1.24 -6.42
N THR A 74 0.07 -1.95 -5.37
CA THR A 74 -1.08 -2.87 -5.36
C THR A 74 -1.98 -2.53 -4.19
N SER A 75 -3.24 -2.96 -4.24
CA SER A 75 -4.20 -2.80 -3.15
C SER A 75 -4.13 -4.00 -2.18
N PRO A 76 -4.16 -3.78 -0.84
CA PRO A 76 -4.13 -2.49 -0.16
C PRO A 76 -2.75 -1.81 -0.27
N LEU A 77 -2.72 -0.48 -0.41
CA LEU A 77 -1.50 0.32 -0.39
C LEU A 77 -1.26 0.83 1.03
N SER A 78 -0.12 0.45 1.61
CA SER A 78 0.40 1.05 2.84
C SER A 78 1.18 2.33 2.52
N ILE A 79 0.82 3.42 3.19
CA ILE A 79 1.40 4.74 3.04
C ILE A 79 2.10 5.09 4.35
N GLU A 80 3.36 5.49 4.27
CA GLU A 80 4.16 5.91 5.42
C GLU A 80 5.00 7.13 5.08
N GLY A 81 5.25 7.96 6.08
CA GLY A 81 6.07 9.14 5.95
C GLY A 81 6.11 9.95 7.23
N LYS A 82 6.49 11.22 7.11
CA LYS A 82 6.45 12.20 8.19
C LYS A 82 6.11 13.59 7.64
N ALA A 83 5.35 14.38 8.38
CA ALA A 83 5.07 15.77 8.02
C ALA A 83 5.18 16.67 9.26
N LYS A 84 5.40 17.97 9.05
CA LYS A 84 5.35 18.95 10.14
C LYS A 84 3.92 19.10 10.66
N GLY A 85 3.75 19.51 11.91
CA GLY A 85 2.44 19.65 12.56
C GLY A 85 1.40 20.45 11.77
N SER A 86 1.83 21.44 10.98
CA SER A 86 0.97 22.29 10.15
C SER A 86 0.27 21.56 8.99
N TRP A 87 0.63 20.31 8.70
CA TRP A 87 -0.10 19.47 7.74
C TRP A 87 -1.37 18.85 8.32
N TYR A 88 -1.45 18.75 9.64
CA TYR A 88 -2.50 18.01 10.32
C TYR A 88 -3.52 18.94 10.96
N PHE A 89 -4.75 18.44 11.03
CA PHE A 89 -5.77 18.91 11.95
C PHE A 89 -6.38 17.67 12.60
N GLU A 90 -6.62 17.73 13.91
CA GLU A 90 -7.11 16.57 14.68
C GLU A 90 -6.27 15.29 14.46
N ALA A 91 -4.95 15.44 14.36
CA ALA A 91 -3.98 14.34 14.18
C ALA A 91 -4.07 13.59 12.83
N VAL A 92 -4.83 14.10 11.86
CA VAL A 92 -5.03 13.52 10.53
C VAL A 92 -4.80 14.53 9.39
N ALA A 93 -4.57 14.03 8.18
CA ALA A 93 -4.61 14.83 6.96
C ALA A 93 -5.12 14.02 5.76
N PRO A 94 -5.83 14.61 4.79
CA PRO A 94 -6.38 13.87 3.64
C PRO A 94 -5.32 13.32 2.67
N VAL A 95 -5.60 12.14 2.11
CA VAL A 95 -4.84 11.56 1.00
C VAL A 95 -5.77 10.93 -0.02
N ARG A 96 -5.48 11.13 -1.32
CA ARG A 96 -6.25 10.59 -2.45
C ARG A 96 -5.32 9.89 -3.43
N LEU A 97 -5.76 8.77 -3.97
CA LEU A 97 -5.11 8.11 -5.10
C LEU A 97 -5.89 8.44 -6.37
N LEU A 98 -5.20 9.04 -7.35
CA LEU A 98 -5.75 9.43 -8.65
C LEU A 98 -5.20 8.54 -9.77
N ASP A 99 -5.99 8.29 -10.81
CA ASP A 99 -5.53 7.71 -12.08
C ASP A 99 -4.85 8.77 -12.98
N ASP A 100 -4.41 8.36 -14.17
CA ASP A 100 -3.78 9.23 -15.18
C ASP A 100 -4.70 10.31 -15.75
N LYS A 101 -6.01 10.19 -15.52
CA LYS A 101 -7.04 11.13 -15.96
C LYS A 101 -7.48 12.06 -14.83
N GLY A 102 -6.91 11.90 -13.64
CA GLY A 102 -7.28 12.67 -12.44
C GLY A 102 -8.53 12.17 -11.72
N ASN A 103 -9.07 11.00 -12.09
CA ASN A 103 -10.19 10.41 -11.36
C ASN A 103 -9.71 9.83 -10.03
N VAL A 104 -10.48 10.04 -8.97
CA VAL A 104 -10.18 9.50 -7.64
C VAL A 104 -10.50 7.99 -7.63
N LEU A 105 -9.47 7.16 -7.46
CA LEU A 105 -9.59 5.71 -7.28
C LEU A 105 -9.84 5.31 -5.82
N ALA A 106 -9.25 6.05 -4.87
CA ALA A 106 -9.47 5.87 -3.44
C ALA A 106 -9.17 7.17 -2.67
N SER A 107 -9.80 7.32 -1.51
CA SER A 107 -9.58 8.43 -0.58
C SER A 107 -9.44 7.88 0.83
N GLY A 108 -8.62 8.53 1.65
CA GLY A 108 -8.44 8.20 3.06
C GLY A 108 -7.74 9.35 3.79
N GLN A 109 -7.21 9.05 4.97
CA GLN A 109 -6.48 10.00 5.79
C GLN A 109 -5.17 9.37 6.27
N ILE A 110 -4.10 10.16 6.24
CA ILE A 110 -2.89 9.85 7.00
C ILE A 110 -3.11 10.20 8.46
N GLN A 111 -2.72 9.29 9.35
CA GLN A 111 -2.85 9.45 10.78
C GLN A 111 -1.47 9.53 11.42
N THR A 112 -1.25 10.55 12.23
CA THR A 112 -0.01 10.74 12.98
C THR A 112 0.22 9.61 14.00
N GLN A 113 1.49 9.33 14.29
CA GLN A 113 1.92 8.30 15.23
C GLN A 113 2.49 8.89 16.54
N GLY A 114 2.24 10.18 16.78
CA GLY A 114 2.76 10.94 17.92
C GLY A 114 2.04 12.28 18.08
N ASP A 115 2.52 13.11 19.00
CA ASP A 115 1.97 14.46 19.19
C ASP A 115 2.24 15.32 17.94
N TRP A 116 1.17 15.89 17.40
CA TRP A 116 1.21 16.64 16.14
C TRP A 116 1.29 18.14 16.33
N MET A 117 1.08 18.66 17.54
CA MET A 117 1.13 20.10 17.85
C MET A 117 2.58 20.59 18.00
N THR A 118 3.40 20.32 16.98
CA THR A 118 4.84 20.62 16.94
C THR A 118 5.26 21.21 15.59
N SER A 119 6.35 21.98 15.60
CA SER A 119 7.03 22.42 14.37
C SER A 119 7.90 21.32 13.74
N ASP A 120 8.20 20.26 14.49
CA ASP A 120 9.03 19.14 14.03
C ASP A 120 8.24 18.14 13.20
N TYR A 121 8.94 17.19 12.58
CA TYR A 121 8.31 16.11 11.84
C TYR A 121 7.66 15.08 12.75
N VAL A 122 6.44 14.70 12.37
CA VAL A 122 5.62 13.71 13.03
C VAL A 122 5.37 12.57 12.04
N PRO A 123 5.74 11.32 12.38
CA PRO A 123 5.48 10.19 11.50
C PRO A 123 3.98 9.98 11.30
N PHE A 124 3.59 9.51 10.11
CA PHE A 124 2.22 9.18 9.78
C PHE A 124 2.10 7.83 9.08
N LYS A 125 0.90 7.25 9.14
CA LYS A 125 0.52 6.03 8.41
C LYS A 125 -0.88 6.15 7.81
N ALA A 126 -1.11 5.47 6.69
CA ALA A 126 -2.44 5.19 6.15
C ALA A 126 -2.45 3.87 5.38
N GLU A 127 -3.66 3.37 5.13
CA GLU A 127 -3.89 2.29 4.18
C GLU A 127 -5.01 2.71 3.21
N LEU A 128 -4.80 2.51 1.90
CA LEU A 128 -5.81 2.73 0.87
C LEU A 128 -6.12 1.43 0.14
N THR A 129 -7.41 1.09 0.08
CA THR A 129 -7.92 -0.01 -0.75
C THR A 129 -8.50 0.57 -2.05
N PHE A 130 -8.06 0.07 -3.20
CA PHE A 130 -8.50 0.54 -4.51
C PHE A 130 -8.59 -0.62 -5.52
N SER A 131 -9.30 -0.39 -6.63
CA SER A 131 -9.38 -1.29 -7.78
C SER A 131 -9.28 -0.49 -9.07
N TYR A 132 -8.75 -1.12 -10.11
CA TYR A 132 -8.50 -0.50 -11.41
C TYR A 132 -8.26 -1.61 -12.44
N ASN A 133 -8.57 -1.32 -13.70
CA ASN A 133 -8.72 -2.35 -14.73
C ASN A 133 -7.62 -2.34 -15.80
N ALA A 134 -6.74 -1.34 -15.78
CA ALA A 134 -5.67 -1.20 -16.77
C ALA A 134 -4.39 -0.70 -16.12
N THR A 135 -3.24 -1.12 -16.67
CA THR A 135 -1.95 -0.57 -16.24
C THR A 135 -1.89 0.90 -16.64
N THR A 136 -1.63 1.78 -15.67
CA THR A 136 -1.58 3.23 -15.89
C THR A 136 -0.70 3.92 -14.85
N SER A 137 -0.31 5.17 -15.09
CA SER A 137 0.29 6.02 -14.06
C SER A 137 -0.78 6.50 -13.09
N GLY A 138 -0.42 6.66 -11.82
CA GLY A 138 -1.28 7.27 -10.82
C GLY A 138 -0.55 8.35 -10.04
N THR A 139 -1.33 9.12 -9.27
CA THR A 139 -0.81 10.15 -8.37
C THR A 139 -1.39 9.94 -6.98
N LEU A 140 -0.54 9.74 -5.99
CA LEU A 140 -0.92 9.85 -4.59
C LEU A 140 -0.82 11.32 -4.18
N LEU A 141 -1.97 11.94 -3.97
CA LEU A 141 -2.14 13.36 -3.69
C LEU A 141 -2.47 13.55 -2.21
N PHE A 142 -1.59 14.25 -1.51
CA PHE A 142 -1.75 14.65 -0.12
C PHE A 142 -2.21 16.10 -0.08
N HIS A 143 -3.18 16.37 0.77
CA HIS A 143 -3.61 17.72 1.13
C HIS A 143 -3.31 17.94 2.60
N ASN A 144 -2.89 19.14 2.99
CA ASN A 144 -2.99 19.50 4.40
C ASN A 144 -4.47 19.64 4.77
N ASP A 145 -4.78 19.39 6.04
CA ASP A 145 -6.09 19.76 6.54
C ASP A 145 -6.11 21.27 6.81
N ASN A 146 -6.97 21.99 6.09
CA ASN A 146 -7.08 23.46 6.15
C ASN A 146 -8.43 23.89 6.73
N PRO A 147 -8.60 23.93 8.07
CA PRO A 147 -9.85 24.32 8.72
C PRO A 147 -10.32 25.74 8.39
N SER A 148 -9.41 26.62 7.97
CA SER A 148 -9.75 28.01 7.62
C SER A 148 -10.50 28.13 6.29
N GLY A 149 -10.36 27.13 5.41
CA GLY A 149 -10.90 27.15 4.04
C GLY A 149 -10.29 28.23 3.13
N LEU A 150 -9.24 28.92 3.57
CA LEU A 150 -8.57 29.97 2.80
C LEU A 150 -7.55 29.36 1.83
N PRO A 151 -7.64 29.63 0.51
CA PRO A 151 -6.76 29.02 -0.50
C PRO A 151 -5.26 29.25 -0.27
N GLU A 152 -4.86 30.35 0.36
CA GLU A 152 -3.46 30.64 0.69
C GLU A 152 -2.85 29.65 1.71
N ASN A 153 -3.68 28.91 2.44
CA ASN A 153 -3.27 27.90 3.40
C ASN A 153 -3.34 26.48 2.82
N ASP A 154 -3.81 26.32 1.58
CA ASP A 154 -3.85 25.01 0.90
C ASP A 154 -2.44 24.61 0.46
N LYS A 155 -2.04 23.42 0.87
CA LYS A 155 -0.78 22.76 0.52
C LYS A 155 -1.09 21.42 -0.10
N GLU A 156 -0.37 21.12 -1.18
CA GLU A 156 -0.44 19.85 -1.87
C GLU A 156 0.93 19.22 -1.97
N PHE A 157 0.97 17.89 -1.89
CA PHE A 157 2.16 17.10 -2.17
C PHE A 157 1.80 15.84 -2.93
N ASN A 158 2.63 15.47 -3.90
CA ASN A 158 2.26 14.49 -4.92
C ASN A 158 3.36 13.43 -5.01
N VAL A 159 2.98 12.16 -4.99
CA VAL A 159 3.87 11.04 -5.31
C VAL A 159 3.33 10.33 -6.54
N SER A 160 4.08 10.37 -7.64
CA SER A 160 3.78 9.57 -8.83
C SER A 160 3.93 8.09 -8.48
N VAL A 161 3.01 7.25 -8.94
CA VAL A 161 3.00 5.80 -8.72
C VAL A 161 2.63 5.08 -10.02
N GLN A 162 2.91 3.78 -10.09
CA GLN A 162 2.49 2.94 -11.21
C GLN A 162 1.42 1.97 -10.74
N LEU A 163 0.25 2.02 -11.37
CA LEU A 163 -0.89 1.16 -11.10
C LEU A 163 -0.80 -0.03 -12.06
N VAL A 164 -0.58 -1.25 -11.56
CA VAL A 164 -0.61 -2.50 -12.35
C VAL A 164 -1.69 -3.47 -11.83
N PRO A 165 -2.79 -3.74 -12.56
CA PRO A 165 -3.95 -4.44 -12.00
C PRO A 165 -3.52 -5.76 -11.39
N ILE A 166 -4.11 -6.14 -10.24
CA ILE A 166 -3.91 -7.50 -9.74
C ILE A 166 -4.41 -8.45 -10.82
N GLN A 167 -3.52 -9.32 -11.30
CA GLN A 167 -3.95 -10.35 -12.23
C GLN A 167 -4.96 -11.21 -11.50
N THR A 168 -6.09 -11.47 -12.14
CA THR A 168 -7.12 -12.34 -11.58
C THR A 168 -7.24 -13.59 -12.43
N LEU A 169 -7.81 -14.62 -11.83
CA LEU A 169 -8.16 -15.85 -12.51
C LEU A 169 -9.53 -16.30 -12.02
N ASN A 170 -10.23 -17.03 -12.89
CA ASN A 170 -11.54 -17.58 -12.57
C ASN A 170 -11.37 -19.02 -12.08
N VAL A 171 -12.01 -19.33 -10.96
CA VAL A 171 -12.19 -20.68 -10.43
C VAL A 171 -13.68 -20.93 -10.23
N ASN A 172 -14.07 -22.19 -10.11
CA ASN A 172 -15.43 -22.58 -9.78
C ASN A 172 -15.50 -23.02 -8.32
N ALA A 173 -16.51 -22.55 -7.59
CA ALA A 173 -16.96 -23.15 -6.34
C ALA A 173 -18.24 -23.94 -6.61
N TYR A 174 -18.27 -25.21 -6.20
CA TYR A 174 -19.39 -26.11 -6.53
C TYR A 174 -20.36 -26.21 -5.36
N PHE A 175 -21.64 -25.91 -5.62
CA PHE A 175 -22.71 -25.90 -4.63
C PHE A 175 -23.89 -26.77 -5.09
N ASN A 176 -24.70 -27.26 -4.15
CA ASN A 176 -25.96 -27.89 -4.52
C ASN A 176 -26.95 -26.83 -5.04
N ASN A 177 -27.94 -27.22 -5.86
CA ASN A 177 -28.94 -26.29 -6.38
C ASN A 177 -30.33 -26.95 -6.52
N ASN A 178 -31.36 -26.36 -5.90
CA ASN A 178 -32.73 -26.91 -5.90
C ASN A 178 -33.49 -26.71 -7.22
N ASN A 179 -33.11 -25.71 -8.02
CA ASN A 179 -33.76 -25.41 -9.30
C ASN A 179 -33.18 -26.27 -10.44
N LEU A 180 -31.89 -26.55 -10.40
CA LEU A 180 -31.17 -27.34 -11.40
C LEU A 180 -31.18 -28.85 -11.10
N ASP A 181 -31.60 -29.23 -9.89
CA ASP A 181 -31.74 -30.62 -9.48
C ASP A 181 -33.09 -30.91 -8.80
N PRO A 182 -34.17 -31.07 -9.59
CA PRO A 182 -35.50 -31.36 -9.06
C PRO A 182 -35.59 -32.72 -8.36
N GLN A 183 -34.61 -33.61 -8.53
CA GLN A 183 -34.53 -34.90 -7.83
C GLN A 183 -33.92 -34.78 -6.42
N ILE A 184 -33.37 -33.62 -6.05
CA ILE A 184 -32.75 -33.34 -4.75
C ILE A 184 -31.67 -34.39 -4.43
N SER A 185 -30.75 -34.57 -5.37
CA SER A 185 -29.64 -35.51 -5.26
C SER A 185 -28.55 -34.93 -4.36
N CYS A 186 -28.20 -35.66 -3.29
CA CYS A 186 -27.17 -35.23 -2.34
C CYS A 186 -25.80 -35.02 -3.00
N ASN A 187 -25.50 -35.78 -4.05
CA ASN A 187 -24.21 -35.84 -4.73
C ASN A 187 -24.14 -34.97 -6.00
N LYS A 188 -25.15 -34.15 -6.29
CA LYS A 188 -25.15 -33.29 -7.49
C LYS A 188 -24.89 -31.84 -7.12
N VAL A 189 -23.84 -31.27 -7.72
CA VAL A 189 -23.40 -29.90 -7.51
C VAL A 189 -23.16 -29.21 -8.83
N PHE A 190 -23.25 -27.88 -8.80
CA PHE A 190 -23.16 -27.02 -9.97
C PHE A 190 -22.15 -25.89 -9.70
N PRO A 191 -21.36 -25.50 -10.72
CA PRO A 191 -20.33 -24.51 -10.55
C PRO A 191 -20.92 -23.10 -10.44
N VAL A 192 -20.38 -22.33 -9.51
CA VAL A 192 -20.49 -20.87 -9.45
C VAL A 192 -19.09 -20.31 -9.68
N GLN A 193 -18.95 -19.44 -10.68
CA GLN A 193 -17.66 -18.83 -10.99
C GLN A 193 -17.29 -17.79 -9.91
N ARG A 194 -16.04 -17.86 -9.47
CA ARG A 194 -15.41 -16.96 -8.51
C ARG A 194 -14.18 -16.35 -9.15
N GLN A 195 -14.02 -15.04 -8.99
CA GLN A 195 -12.83 -14.33 -9.42
C GLN A 195 -11.89 -14.19 -8.22
N ILE A 196 -10.67 -14.72 -8.35
CA ILE A 196 -9.66 -14.64 -7.30
C ILE A 196 -8.40 -13.95 -7.81
N ALA A 197 -7.64 -13.34 -6.90
CA ALA A 197 -6.31 -12.83 -7.20
C ALA A 197 -5.39 -13.99 -7.62
N LYS A 198 -4.52 -13.75 -8.58
CA LYS A 198 -3.54 -14.72 -9.05
C LYS A 198 -2.62 -15.11 -7.89
N THR A 199 -2.54 -16.41 -7.63
CA THR A 199 -1.73 -17.00 -6.56
C THR A 199 -1.11 -18.30 -7.05
N GLN A 200 -0.02 -18.73 -6.39
CA GLN A 200 0.55 -20.06 -6.63
C GLN A 200 -0.29 -21.18 -6.00
N THR A 201 -1.16 -20.86 -5.04
CA THR A 201 -2.02 -21.81 -4.33
C THR A 201 -3.46 -21.77 -4.81
N VAL A 202 -3.66 -21.84 -6.14
CA VAL A 202 -4.98 -21.67 -6.79
C VAL A 202 -6.05 -22.61 -6.22
N ALA A 203 -5.71 -23.88 -6.01
CA ALA A 203 -6.65 -24.86 -5.46
C ALA A 203 -7.10 -24.53 -4.03
N MET A 204 -6.19 -24.05 -3.19
CA MET A 204 -6.51 -23.62 -1.83
C MET A 204 -7.42 -22.39 -1.86
N ALA A 205 -7.12 -21.42 -2.72
CA ALA A 205 -7.98 -20.25 -2.90
C ALA A 205 -9.39 -20.61 -3.40
N ALA A 206 -9.52 -21.57 -4.33
CA ALA A 206 -10.82 -22.05 -4.78
C ALA A 206 -11.65 -22.69 -3.66
N VAL A 207 -11.01 -23.49 -2.78
CA VAL A 207 -11.69 -24.03 -1.59
C VAL A 207 -12.04 -22.93 -0.61
N SER A 208 -11.18 -21.93 -0.40
CA SER A 208 -11.52 -20.77 0.44
C SER A 208 -12.75 -20.03 -0.08
N GLU A 209 -12.92 -19.88 -1.41
CA GLU A 209 -14.14 -19.29 -2.00
C GLU A 209 -15.37 -20.19 -1.83
N LEU A 210 -15.22 -21.52 -1.88
CA LEU A 210 -16.29 -22.47 -1.56
C LEU A 210 -16.77 -22.30 -0.12
N LEU A 211 -15.84 -22.17 0.84
CA LEU A 211 -16.14 -22.06 2.27
C LEU A 211 -16.87 -20.75 2.65
N LYS A 212 -16.79 -19.70 1.81
CA LYS A 212 -17.63 -18.50 1.96
C LYS A 212 -19.12 -18.78 1.74
N GLY A 213 -19.45 -19.88 1.05
CA GLY A 213 -20.80 -20.25 0.67
C GLY A 213 -21.34 -19.44 -0.52
N PRO A 214 -22.60 -19.69 -0.91
CA PRO A 214 -23.27 -18.92 -1.95
C PRO A 214 -23.60 -17.49 -1.49
N SER A 215 -23.52 -16.53 -2.42
CA SER A 215 -24.01 -15.16 -2.20
C SER A 215 -25.55 -15.14 -2.09
N ASP A 216 -26.13 -14.05 -1.58
CA ASP A 216 -27.59 -13.95 -1.48
C ASP A 216 -28.29 -13.96 -2.85
N ALA A 217 -27.62 -13.44 -3.88
CA ALA A 217 -28.08 -13.53 -5.26
C ALA A 217 -28.01 -14.97 -5.82
N GLU A 218 -27.05 -15.78 -5.40
CA GLU A 218 -26.98 -17.20 -5.78
C GLU A 218 -28.03 -18.03 -5.04
N LYS A 219 -28.28 -17.72 -3.75
CA LYS A 219 -29.33 -18.37 -2.97
C LYS A 219 -30.71 -18.14 -3.59
N SER A 220 -31.00 -16.94 -4.09
CA SER A 220 -32.27 -16.67 -4.79
C SER A 220 -32.39 -17.44 -6.11
N GLN A 221 -31.27 -17.87 -6.69
CA GLN A 221 -31.21 -18.76 -7.86
C GLN A 221 -31.21 -20.25 -7.48
N GLY A 222 -31.43 -20.57 -6.20
CA GLY A 222 -31.59 -21.93 -5.69
C GLY A 222 -30.29 -22.60 -5.25
N TYR A 223 -29.14 -21.91 -5.28
CA TYR A 223 -27.88 -22.45 -4.77
C TYR A 223 -27.85 -22.49 -3.24
N TYR A 224 -27.31 -23.56 -2.69
CA TYR A 224 -27.11 -23.71 -1.25
C TYR A 224 -25.87 -24.55 -0.95
N THR A 225 -25.35 -24.43 0.27
CA THR A 225 -24.25 -25.26 0.75
C THR A 225 -24.67 -26.09 1.95
N ASN A 226 -24.13 -27.31 2.02
CA ASN A 226 -24.22 -28.17 3.20
C ASN A 226 -23.02 -28.01 4.16
N ILE A 227 -22.02 -27.21 3.79
CA ILE A 227 -20.81 -26.96 4.60
C ILE A 227 -21.15 -25.98 5.72
N ASN A 228 -20.63 -26.25 6.93
CA ASN A 228 -20.87 -25.39 8.08
C ASN A 228 -20.27 -23.99 7.87
N PRO A 229 -20.96 -22.92 8.30
CA PRO A 229 -20.38 -21.58 8.28
C PRO A 229 -19.18 -21.52 9.23
N GLY A 230 -18.12 -20.82 8.81
CA GLY A 230 -16.93 -20.61 9.64
C GLY A 230 -15.89 -21.73 9.57
N VAL A 231 -16.11 -22.79 8.79
CA VAL A 231 -15.10 -23.81 8.48
C VAL A 231 -13.85 -23.16 7.91
N LYS A 232 -12.69 -23.65 8.33
CA LYS A 232 -11.38 -23.18 7.86
C LYS A 232 -10.63 -24.32 7.22
N ILE A 233 -10.03 -24.04 6.07
CA ILE A 233 -8.98 -24.89 5.52
C ILE A 233 -7.66 -24.56 6.23
N GLN A 234 -7.06 -25.57 6.83
CA GLN A 234 -5.82 -25.45 7.61
C GLN A 234 -4.59 -25.71 6.74
N LYS A 235 -4.67 -26.72 5.86
CA LYS A 235 -3.56 -27.13 5.01
C LYS A 235 -4.06 -27.71 3.68
N MET A 236 -3.29 -27.47 2.62
CA MET A 236 -3.47 -28.15 1.34
C MET A 236 -2.13 -28.58 0.76
N THR A 237 -2.08 -29.81 0.24
CA THR A 237 -0.95 -30.33 -0.53
C THR A 237 -1.47 -31.05 -1.77
N ILE A 238 -0.74 -30.96 -2.88
CA ILE A 238 -1.07 -31.69 -4.12
C ILE A 238 0.20 -32.42 -4.56
N GLU A 239 0.16 -33.74 -4.49
CA GLU A 239 1.29 -34.61 -4.81
C GLU A 239 0.78 -35.80 -5.61
N ASN A 240 1.45 -36.14 -6.72
CA ASN A 240 1.09 -37.28 -7.58
C ASN A 240 -0.39 -37.32 -8.00
N GLY A 241 -0.98 -36.14 -8.25
CA GLY A 241 -2.39 -36.00 -8.64
C GLY A 241 -3.40 -36.15 -7.51
N VAL A 242 -2.96 -36.25 -6.25
CA VAL A 242 -3.83 -36.34 -5.08
C VAL A 242 -3.83 -35.01 -4.34
N ALA A 243 -4.98 -34.35 -4.25
CA ALA A 243 -5.16 -33.16 -3.42
C ALA A 243 -5.57 -33.58 -2.00
N LYS A 244 -4.72 -33.30 -1.01
CA LYS A 244 -5.02 -33.50 0.41
C LYS A 244 -5.42 -32.18 1.03
N ALA A 245 -6.69 -32.04 1.43
CA ALA A 245 -7.26 -30.83 2.01
C ALA A 245 -7.66 -31.09 3.47
N ASP A 246 -6.99 -30.39 4.38
CA ASP A 246 -7.19 -30.51 5.82
C ASP A 246 -7.99 -29.32 6.34
N PHE A 247 -9.06 -29.61 7.08
CA PHE A 247 -9.99 -28.63 7.64
C PHE A 247 -10.01 -28.69 9.16
N ASP A 248 -10.60 -27.68 9.79
CA ASP A 248 -10.85 -27.65 11.24
C ASP A 248 -12.07 -28.51 11.63
N GLU A 249 -12.23 -28.79 12.93
CA GLU A 249 -13.34 -29.61 13.45
C GLU A 249 -14.72 -29.03 13.14
N THR A 250 -14.80 -27.73 12.85
CA THR A 250 -16.03 -27.06 12.44
C THR A 250 -16.71 -27.77 11.27
N LEU A 251 -15.95 -28.44 10.39
CA LEU A 251 -16.50 -29.13 9.22
C LEU A 251 -17.41 -30.31 9.58
N GLU A 252 -17.18 -30.99 10.71
CA GLU A 252 -17.96 -32.15 11.16
C GLU A 252 -18.93 -31.84 12.30
N THR A 253 -18.86 -30.65 12.90
CA THR A 253 -19.74 -30.25 14.00
C THR A 253 -21.21 -30.35 13.60
N ALA A 254 -21.98 -31.14 14.37
CA ALA A 254 -23.41 -31.36 14.16
C ALA A 254 -23.76 -31.78 12.72
N VAL A 255 -22.86 -32.50 12.05
CA VAL A 255 -23.11 -33.16 10.77
C VAL A 255 -23.60 -34.57 11.04
N GLY A 256 -24.80 -34.87 10.55
CA GLY A 256 -25.37 -36.21 10.57
C GLY A 256 -26.22 -36.43 9.32
N GLY A 257 -26.45 -37.70 8.99
CA GLY A 257 -27.17 -38.11 7.79
C GLY A 257 -26.26 -38.26 6.58
N SER A 258 -26.35 -39.42 5.95
CA SER A 258 -25.57 -39.79 4.75
C SER A 258 -25.66 -38.78 3.62
N CYS A 259 -26.83 -38.15 3.45
CA CYS A 259 -27.04 -37.14 2.42
C CYS A 259 -26.17 -35.89 2.64
N ARG A 260 -26.18 -35.32 3.84
CA ARG A 260 -25.42 -34.11 4.15
C ARG A 260 -23.91 -34.37 4.10
N VAL A 261 -23.49 -35.50 4.64
CA VAL A 261 -22.10 -35.98 4.55
C VAL A 261 -21.65 -36.08 3.09
N SER A 262 -22.44 -36.75 2.24
CA SER A 262 -22.13 -36.89 0.82
C SER A 262 -22.08 -35.52 0.11
N ALA A 263 -22.99 -34.62 0.45
CA ALA A 263 -23.06 -33.29 -0.13
C ALA A 263 -21.85 -32.41 0.26
N ILE A 264 -21.38 -32.49 1.50
CA ILE A 264 -20.14 -31.81 1.93
C ILE A 264 -18.95 -32.34 1.12
N ARG A 265 -18.79 -33.67 1.07
CA ARG A 265 -17.67 -34.32 0.38
C ARG A 265 -17.63 -33.97 -1.11
N VAL A 266 -18.79 -33.97 -1.79
CA VAL A 266 -18.84 -33.69 -3.24
C VAL A 266 -18.58 -32.22 -3.57
N GLN A 267 -19.08 -31.27 -2.76
CA GLN A 267 -18.80 -29.84 -2.98
C GLN A 267 -17.28 -29.56 -2.93
N ILE A 268 -16.59 -30.13 -1.94
CA ILE A 268 -15.13 -30.01 -1.80
C ILE A 268 -14.42 -30.73 -2.95
N THR A 269 -14.86 -31.96 -3.26
CA THR A 269 -14.20 -32.80 -4.27
C THR A 269 -14.31 -32.21 -5.67
N GLU A 270 -15.49 -31.76 -6.09
CA GLU A 270 -15.69 -31.17 -7.42
C GLU A 270 -14.99 -29.81 -7.55
N THR A 271 -14.95 -29.03 -6.47
CA THR A 271 -14.16 -27.79 -6.43
C THR A 271 -12.67 -28.06 -6.62
N LEU A 272 -12.13 -29.17 -6.11
CA LEU A 272 -10.71 -29.50 -6.30
C LEU A 272 -10.43 -30.20 -7.64
N LYS A 273 -11.35 -31.06 -8.10
CA LYS A 273 -11.22 -31.77 -9.39
C LYS A 273 -11.40 -30.90 -10.61
N GLN A 274 -11.81 -29.64 -10.46
CA GLN A 274 -11.79 -28.68 -11.57
C GLN A 274 -10.39 -28.49 -12.17
N PHE A 275 -9.33 -28.74 -11.38
CA PHE A 275 -7.95 -28.61 -11.82
C PHE A 275 -7.50 -29.92 -12.49
N PRO A 276 -7.07 -29.91 -13.77
CA PRO A 276 -6.71 -31.13 -14.50
C PRO A 276 -5.59 -31.95 -13.87
N THR A 277 -4.77 -31.32 -13.02
CA THR A 277 -3.70 -31.99 -12.27
C THR A 277 -4.21 -32.77 -11.06
N VAL A 278 -5.46 -32.58 -10.63
CA VAL A 278 -6.07 -33.24 -9.47
C VAL A 278 -6.96 -34.39 -9.95
N GLN A 279 -6.52 -35.62 -9.70
CA GLN A 279 -7.21 -36.85 -10.07
C GLN A 279 -8.09 -37.37 -8.92
N SER A 280 -7.63 -37.20 -7.68
CA SER A 280 -8.35 -37.61 -6.48
C SER A 280 -8.16 -36.62 -5.33
N VAL A 281 -9.06 -36.69 -4.36
CA VAL A 281 -9.12 -35.78 -3.21
C VAL A 281 -9.18 -36.60 -1.93
N ILE A 282 -8.34 -36.23 -0.96
CA ILE A 282 -8.39 -36.74 0.41
C ILE A 282 -8.79 -35.56 1.30
N ILE A 283 -9.89 -35.71 2.02
CA ILE A 283 -10.35 -34.74 3.01
C ILE A 283 -9.87 -35.21 4.37
N SER A 284 -9.30 -34.30 5.17
CA SER A 284 -8.95 -34.56 6.56
C SER A 284 -9.49 -33.48 7.50
N ILE A 285 -9.67 -33.83 8.78
CA ILE A 285 -10.05 -32.90 9.85
C ILE A 285 -9.02 -33.01 10.96
N ASN A 286 -8.27 -31.94 11.21
CA ASN A 286 -7.14 -31.93 12.14
C ASN A 286 -6.19 -33.13 11.90
N GLY A 287 -5.92 -33.45 10.63
CA GLY A 287 -5.08 -34.57 10.19
C GLY A 287 -5.74 -35.96 10.18
N ARG A 288 -6.96 -36.12 10.71
CA ARG A 288 -7.71 -37.40 10.69
C ARG A 288 -8.44 -37.61 9.36
N THR A 289 -8.53 -38.84 8.89
CA THR A 289 -9.15 -39.19 7.58
C THR A 289 -10.22 -40.28 7.66
N GLU A 290 -10.13 -41.21 8.62
CA GLU A 290 -10.99 -42.40 8.67
C GLU A 290 -12.33 -42.15 9.37
N ASP A 291 -12.33 -41.43 10.49
CA ASP A 291 -13.46 -41.21 11.38
C ASP A 291 -14.14 -39.85 11.19
N ILE A 292 -13.87 -39.19 10.06
CA ILE A 292 -14.43 -37.86 9.75
C ILE A 292 -15.72 -37.99 8.94
N LEU A 293 -16.64 -37.03 9.11
CA LEU A 293 -17.87 -36.91 8.31
C LEU A 293 -18.59 -38.26 8.17
N GLN A 294 -18.94 -38.88 9.29
CA GLN A 294 -19.65 -40.16 9.34
C GLN A 294 -21.17 -39.93 9.20
N PRO A 295 -21.91 -40.82 8.52
CA PRO A 295 -23.35 -40.73 8.35
C PRO A 295 -24.16 -40.81 9.65
#